data_AF-A0A3D9KZ40-F1
#
_entry.id   AF-A0A3D9KZ40-F1
#
_cell.length_a   1.000
_cell.length_b   1.000
_cell.length_c   1.000
_cell.angle_alpha   90.00
_cell.angle_beta   90.00
_cell.angle_gamma   90.00
#
_symmetry.space_group_name_H-M   'P 1'
#
loop_
_entity.id
_entity.type
_entity.pdbx_description
1 polymer ?
#
loop_
_entity_poly.entity_id
_entity_poly.type
_entity_poly.pdbx_seq_one_letter_code
_entity_poly.pdbx_strand_id
1 'polypeptide(L)'
;MIATVIKYPKDVGNGVLGFLFWPFERLFGLITIILLPIGLLILYVEGKLGKKFFSKYINKVSGQKVYKTTSRKPLNFPKFKKYIVVNSTHADLTDQIHEANETCQEVDISGMNIWRTENYSVVELPNIGFFGYNLLVQWLTNELKSNEVYGFSSNGRTRFFTQNDPNGDNNMKGLTNTGKAFWLDMYEDLDQKQFLRLNNDIEFDTELTAESLELMVKNAI
;
A
#
# COMPACT_ATOMS: atom_id res chain seq x y z
N MET A 1 4.73 -31.72 39.42
CA MET A 1 4.31 -30.34 39.09
C MET A 1 2.96 -29.99 39.74
N ILE A 2 1.91 -30.80 39.55
CA ILE A 2 0.57 -30.56 40.15
C ILE A 2 0.59 -30.56 41.70
N ALA A 3 1.33 -31.47 42.33
CA ALA A 3 1.44 -31.54 43.80
C ALA A 3 2.14 -30.31 44.44
N THR A 4 2.99 -29.60 43.69
CA THR A 4 3.71 -28.42 44.17
C THR A 4 2.82 -27.17 44.14
N VAL A 5 1.95 -27.07 43.12
CA VAL A 5 0.99 -25.97 42.94
C VAL A 5 -0.07 -25.95 44.04
N ILE A 6 -0.50 -27.12 44.51
CA ILE A 6 -1.50 -27.25 45.59
C ILE A 6 -0.91 -26.88 46.95
N LYS A 7 0.38 -27.18 47.18
CA LYS A 7 1.02 -27.00 48.49
C LYS A 7 1.53 -25.58 48.75
N TYR A 8 1.83 -24.81 47.68
CA TYR A 8 2.38 -23.44 47.77
C TYR A 8 1.76 -22.49 46.72
N PRO A 9 0.46 -22.20 46.80
CA PRO A 9 -0.22 -21.38 45.78
C PRO A 9 0.29 -19.94 45.72
N LYS A 10 0.75 -19.38 46.85
CA LYS A 10 1.33 -18.03 46.91
C LYS A 10 2.71 -17.93 46.25
N ASP A 11 3.53 -18.96 46.37
CA ASP A 11 4.89 -18.95 45.81
C ASP A 11 4.89 -19.19 44.29
N VAL A 12 3.98 -20.03 43.79
CA VAL A 12 3.76 -20.20 42.34
C VAL A 12 3.14 -18.93 41.73
N GLY A 13 2.17 -18.31 42.42
CA GLY A 13 1.57 -17.04 42.01
C GLY A 13 2.60 -15.91 41.89
N ASN A 14 3.48 -15.75 42.88
CA ASN A 14 4.53 -14.74 42.88
C ASN A 14 5.64 -15.00 41.84
N GLY A 15 5.93 -16.27 41.52
CA GLY A 15 6.88 -16.62 40.46
C GLY A 15 6.37 -16.28 39.05
N VAL A 16 5.10 -16.54 38.78
CA VAL A 16 4.47 -16.24 37.47
C VAL A 16 4.15 -14.76 37.32
N LEU A 17 3.67 -14.09 38.38
CA LEU A 17 3.44 -12.65 38.38
C LEU A 17 4.75 -11.85 38.35
N GLY A 18 5.81 -12.33 39.00
CA GLY A 18 7.13 -11.69 38.94
C GLY A 18 7.73 -11.66 37.53
N PHE A 19 7.34 -12.61 36.67
CA PHE A 19 7.74 -12.64 35.26
C PHE A 19 7.07 -11.53 34.44
N LEU A 20 5.85 -11.13 34.80
CA LEU A 20 5.10 -10.02 34.17
C LEU A 20 5.66 -8.63 34.55
N PHE A 21 6.33 -8.51 35.70
CA PHE A 21 6.93 -7.26 36.18
C PHE A 21 8.42 -7.13 35.87
N TRP A 22 8.99 -8.04 35.09
CA TRP A 22 10.39 -7.91 34.67
C TRP A 22 10.55 -6.76 33.67
N PRO A 23 11.62 -5.95 33.81
CA PRO A 23 11.87 -4.85 32.88
C PRO A 23 11.95 -5.42 31.46
N PHE A 24 11.21 -4.79 30.55
CA PHE A 24 11.03 -5.23 29.16
C PHE A 24 12.36 -5.62 28.50
N GLU A 25 13.45 -4.92 28.80
CA GLU A 25 14.81 -5.19 28.31
C GLU A 25 15.33 -6.60 28.66
N ARG A 26 15.06 -7.10 29.87
CA ARG A 26 15.49 -8.45 30.29
C ARG A 26 14.64 -9.54 29.66
N LEU A 27 13.35 -9.28 29.52
CA LEU A 27 12.39 -10.20 28.90
C LEU A 27 12.67 -10.32 27.40
N PHE A 28 12.96 -9.18 26.75
CA PHE A 28 13.40 -9.11 25.37
C PHE A 28 14.76 -9.79 25.16
N GLY A 29 15.71 -9.62 26.09
CA GLY A 29 17.00 -10.33 26.05
C GLY A 29 16.85 -11.85 26.08
N LEU A 30 15.99 -12.38 26.96
CA LEU A 30 15.71 -13.82 27.02
C LEU A 30 15.01 -14.34 25.75
N ILE A 31 14.02 -13.61 25.25
CA ILE A 31 13.36 -13.95 23.97
C ILE A 31 14.40 -13.98 22.84
N THR A 32 15.28 -12.99 22.78
CA THR A 32 16.33 -12.90 21.75
C THR A 32 17.28 -14.10 21.82
N ILE A 33 17.68 -14.52 23.02
CA ILE A 33 18.53 -15.71 23.22
C ILE A 33 17.82 -16.99 22.75
N ILE A 34 16.52 -17.12 23.04
CA ILE A 34 15.71 -18.28 22.62
C ILE A 34 15.53 -18.31 21.10
N LEU A 35 15.41 -17.15 20.45
CA LEU A 35 15.22 -17.03 19.00
C LEU A 35 16.53 -17.08 18.20
N LEU A 36 17.68 -16.87 18.84
CA LEU A 36 19.00 -16.87 18.18
C LEU A 36 19.32 -18.17 17.42
N PRO A 37 19.05 -19.39 17.95
CA PRO A 37 19.25 -20.63 17.21
C PRO A 37 18.40 -20.70 15.94
N ILE A 38 17.18 -20.18 15.98
CA ILE A 38 16.27 -20.10 14.83
C ILE A 38 16.85 -19.16 13.77
N GLY A 39 17.35 -17.99 14.19
CA GLY A 39 18.03 -17.03 13.30
C GLY A 39 19.28 -17.62 12.63
N LEU A 40 20.10 -18.36 13.38
CA LEU A 40 21.27 -19.05 12.83
C LEU A 40 20.90 -20.18 11.86
N LEU A 41 19.84 -20.93 12.16
CA LEU A 41 19.34 -21.99 11.29
C LEU A 41 18.81 -21.43 9.96
N ILE A 42 18.11 -20.29 10.01
CA ILE A 42 17.67 -19.56 8.82
C ILE A 42 18.89 -19.16 7.97
N LEU A 43 19.89 -18.50 8.55
CA LEU A 43 21.10 -18.09 7.83
C LEU A 43 21.85 -19.28 7.21
N TYR A 44 21.93 -20.41 7.93
CA TYR A 44 22.57 -21.63 7.44
C TYR A 44 21.81 -22.25 6.25
N VAL A 45 20.48 -22.36 6.34
CA VAL A 45 19.63 -22.89 5.27
C VAL A 45 19.73 -22.02 4.02
N GLU A 46 19.70 -20.69 4.17
CA GLU A 46 19.85 -19.76 3.06
C GLU A 46 21.24 -19.82 2.41
N GLY A 47 22.30 -19.91 3.22
CA GLY A 47 23.66 -20.09 2.73
C GLY A 47 23.81 -21.37 1.90
N LYS A 48 23.15 -22.45 2.30
CA LYS A 48 23.19 -23.74 1.60
C LYS A 48 22.32 -23.75 0.32
N LEU A 49 21.20 -23.05 0.32
CA LEU A 49 20.27 -23.00 -0.82
C LEU A 49 20.60 -21.91 -1.84
N GLY A 50 21.54 -21.01 -1.53
CA GLY A 50 21.92 -19.89 -2.40
C GLY A 50 20.79 -18.88 -2.64
N LYS A 51 19.70 -18.96 -1.84
CA LYS A 51 18.49 -18.16 -2.00
C LYS A 51 18.13 -17.54 -0.65
N LYS A 52 18.06 -16.21 -0.62
CA LYS A 52 17.70 -15.39 0.55
C LYS A 52 16.18 -15.29 0.70
N PHE A 53 15.53 -16.38 1.11
CA PHE A 53 14.06 -16.42 1.22
C PHE A 53 13.52 -15.70 2.45
N PHE A 54 14.08 -15.96 3.64
CA PHE A 54 13.63 -15.44 4.92
C PHE A 54 14.34 -14.13 5.29
N SER A 55 15.63 -14.00 5.01
CA SER A 55 16.38 -12.75 5.24
C SER A 55 15.90 -11.60 4.36
N LYS A 56 15.24 -11.88 3.22
CA LYS A 56 14.52 -10.85 2.44
C LYS A 56 13.40 -10.18 3.24
N TYR A 57 12.70 -10.92 4.11
CA TYR A 57 11.62 -10.39 4.93
C TYR A 57 12.15 -9.78 6.24
N ILE A 58 13.22 -10.35 6.82
CA ILE A 58 13.79 -9.89 8.10
C ILE A 58 14.68 -8.64 7.92
N ASN A 59 15.47 -8.58 6.84
CA ASN A 59 16.39 -7.47 6.54
C ASN A 59 15.82 -6.48 5.52
N LYS A 60 14.51 -6.46 5.28
CA LYS A 60 13.88 -5.32 4.61
C LYS A 60 13.92 -4.15 5.59
N VAL A 61 15.10 -3.55 5.75
CA VAL A 61 15.20 -2.15 6.16
C VAL A 61 14.41 -1.43 5.08
N SER A 62 13.17 -1.07 5.39
CA SER A 62 12.37 -0.26 4.51
C SER A 62 13.17 1.03 4.31
N GLY A 63 13.87 1.13 3.19
CA GLY A 63 14.34 2.40 2.67
C GLY A 63 13.12 3.19 2.22
N GLN A 64 12.18 3.42 3.13
CA GLN A 64 10.94 4.11 2.86
C GLN A 64 11.34 5.56 2.66
N LYS A 65 11.34 6.01 1.40
CA LYS A 65 11.57 7.41 1.10
C LYS A 65 10.37 8.19 1.64
N VAL A 66 10.49 8.72 2.85
CA VAL A 66 9.47 9.57 3.45
C VAL A 66 9.62 10.96 2.86
N TYR A 67 8.68 11.35 2.00
CA TYR A 67 8.65 12.69 1.46
C TYR A 67 8.22 13.68 2.54
N LYS A 68 8.81 14.88 2.54
CA LYS A 68 8.30 15.96 3.39
C LYS A 68 7.01 16.52 2.78
N THR A 69 6.11 17.05 3.60
CA THR A 69 4.92 17.77 3.11
C THR A 69 5.20 19.26 3.12
N THR A 70 5.18 19.92 1.96
CA THR A 70 5.32 21.38 1.86
C THR A 70 3.97 22.07 2.09
N SER A 71 2.90 21.51 1.54
CA SER A 71 1.53 22.01 1.75
C SER A 71 0.50 20.91 1.56
N ARG A 72 -0.74 21.14 2.01
CA ARG A 72 -1.85 20.20 1.86
C ARG A 72 -2.93 20.80 0.99
N LYS A 73 -3.41 20.04 -0.01
CA LYS A 73 -4.55 20.43 -0.83
C LYS A 73 -5.77 19.58 -0.46
N PRO A 74 -6.77 20.10 0.26
CA PRO A 74 -7.97 19.35 0.60
C PRO A 74 -8.76 18.99 -0.65
N LEU A 75 -9.39 17.82 -0.63
CA LEU A 75 -10.23 17.30 -1.70
C LEU A 75 -11.61 16.94 -1.16
N ASN A 76 -12.62 17.09 -2.01
CA ASN A 76 -13.92 16.44 -1.82
C ASN A 76 -14.00 15.31 -2.86
N PHE A 77 -13.31 14.20 -2.56
CA PHE A 77 -13.10 13.10 -3.50
C PHE A 77 -14.38 12.46 -4.03
N PRO A 78 -15.48 12.34 -3.24
CA PRO A 78 -16.76 11.86 -3.77
C PRO A 78 -17.26 12.59 -5.02
N LYS A 79 -16.93 13.89 -5.17
CA LYS A 79 -17.32 14.69 -6.35
C LYS A 79 -16.46 14.47 -7.60
N PHE A 80 -15.46 13.61 -7.53
CA PHE A 80 -14.59 13.32 -8.66
C PHE A 80 -15.17 12.16 -9.47
N LYS A 81 -15.05 12.26 -10.79
CA LYS A 81 -15.04 11.11 -11.70
C LYS A 81 -13.69 10.42 -11.55
N LYS A 82 -13.71 9.10 -11.42
CA LYS A 82 -12.55 8.30 -11.00
C LYS A 82 -12.35 7.20 -12.01
N TYR A 83 -11.16 7.17 -12.59
CA TYR A 83 -10.76 6.24 -13.60
C TYR A 83 -9.45 5.57 -13.21
N ILE A 84 -9.25 4.34 -13.65
CA ILE A 84 -7.93 3.68 -13.67
C ILE A 84 -7.63 3.38 -15.14
N VAL A 85 -6.52 3.90 -15.62
CA VAL A 85 -5.98 3.64 -16.94
C VAL A 85 -4.89 2.59 -16.79
N VAL A 86 -5.05 1.48 -17.50
CA VAL A 86 -4.10 0.37 -17.52
C VAL A 86 -3.58 0.28 -18.94
N ASN A 87 -2.27 0.45 -19.15
CA ASN A 87 -1.65 0.29 -20.48
C ASN A 87 -1.52 -1.18 -20.89
N SER A 88 -2.62 -1.90 -20.81
CA SER A 88 -2.75 -3.28 -21.26
C SER A 88 -4.22 -3.63 -21.44
N THR A 89 -4.48 -4.60 -22.31
CA THR A 89 -5.78 -5.24 -22.53
C THR A 89 -5.89 -6.59 -21.81
N HIS A 90 -5.09 -6.82 -20.75
CA HIS A 90 -5.06 -8.08 -20.01
C HIS A 90 -6.46 -8.63 -19.76
N ALA A 91 -6.69 -9.89 -20.16
CA ALA A 91 -7.94 -10.60 -19.92
C ALA A 91 -8.29 -10.62 -18.43
N ASP A 92 -7.27 -10.77 -17.59
CA ASP A 92 -7.36 -10.94 -16.15
C ASP A 92 -7.66 -9.63 -15.39
N LEU A 93 -7.74 -8.47 -16.07
CA LEU A 93 -8.01 -7.18 -15.42
C LEU A 93 -9.32 -7.23 -14.60
N THR A 94 -10.37 -7.82 -15.17
CA THR A 94 -11.65 -7.94 -14.49
C THR A 94 -11.50 -8.80 -13.23
N ASP A 95 -10.83 -9.95 -13.32
CA ASP A 95 -10.64 -10.88 -12.22
C ASP A 95 -9.82 -10.26 -11.08
N GLN A 96 -8.77 -9.51 -11.43
CA GLN A 96 -7.93 -8.80 -10.45
C GLN A 96 -8.70 -7.70 -9.70
N ILE A 97 -9.62 -7.00 -10.38
CA ILE A 97 -10.47 -6.00 -9.72
C ILE A 97 -11.47 -6.68 -8.77
N HIS A 98 -12.04 -7.82 -9.19
CA HIS A 98 -12.94 -8.59 -8.34
C HIS A 98 -12.22 -9.14 -7.10
N GLU A 99 -11.01 -9.68 -7.26
CA GLU A 99 -10.19 -10.19 -6.16
C GLU A 99 -9.86 -9.08 -5.14
N ALA A 100 -9.52 -7.88 -5.62
CA ALA A 100 -9.28 -6.72 -4.76
C ALA A 100 -10.54 -6.32 -3.95
N ASN A 101 -11.71 -6.32 -4.59
CA ASN A 101 -13.00 -6.03 -3.93
C ASN A 101 -13.40 -7.11 -2.92
N GLU A 102 -13.10 -8.39 -3.17
CA GLU A 102 -13.34 -9.47 -2.21
C GLU A 102 -12.41 -9.39 -1.00
N THR A 103 -11.18 -8.89 -1.20
CA THR A 103 -10.16 -8.80 -0.14
C THR A 103 -10.31 -7.55 0.73
N CYS A 104 -10.86 -6.45 0.19
CA CYS A 104 -10.92 -5.16 0.86
C CYS A 104 -12.27 -4.44 0.63
N GLN A 105 -13.01 -4.21 1.72
CA GLN A 105 -14.36 -3.63 1.67
C GLN A 105 -14.39 -2.18 1.18
N GLU A 106 -13.28 -1.48 1.29
CA GLU A 106 -13.13 -0.10 0.84
C GLU A 106 -13.03 0.01 -0.70
N VAL A 107 -12.69 -1.09 -1.38
CA VAL A 107 -12.66 -1.19 -2.84
C VAL A 107 -14.08 -1.45 -3.35
N ASP A 108 -14.90 -0.41 -3.42
CA ASP A 108 -16.26 -0.52 -3.97
C ASP A 108 -16.27 -0.44 -5.50
N ILE A 109 -16.57 -1.57 -6.14
CA ILE A 109 -16.68 -1.72 -7.60
C ILE A 109 -18.13 -1.61 -8.11
N SER A 110 -19.08 -1.19 -7.27
CA SER A 110 -20.47 -1.02 -7.68
C SER A 110 -20.60 0.04 -8.79
N GLY A 111 -21.32 -0.31 -9.86
CA GLY A 111 -21.47 0.55 -11.04
C GLY A 111 -20.19 0.70 -11.87
N MET A 112 -19.18 -0.15 -11.66
CA MET A 112 -17.96 -0.15 -12.46
C MET A 112 -18.24 -0.44 -13.93
N ASN A 113 -17.55 0.28 -14.81
CA ASN A 113 -17.50 0.01 -16.24
C ASN A 113 -16.05 -0.15 -16.70
N ILE A 114 -15.82 -1.04 -17.68
CA ILE A 114 -14.50 -1.24 -18.28
C ILE A 114 -14.61 -1.07 -19.80
N TRP A 115 -13.89 -0.11 -20.35
CA TRP A 115 -13.69 0.05 -21.79
C TRP A 115 -12.30 -0.44 -22.17
N ARG A 116 -12.22 -1.17 -23.27
CA ARG A 116 -10.96 -1.71 -23.79
C ARG A 116 -10.73 -1.14 -25.19
N THR A 117 -9.56 -0.55 -25.39
CA THR A 117 -9.08 -0.14 -26.72
C THR A 117 -8.08 -1.18 -27.23
N GLU A 118 -7.45 -0.92 -28.37
CA GLU A 118 -6.37 -1.78 -28.90
C GLU A 118 -5.12 -1.78 -28.00
N ASN A 119 -4.87 -0.68 -27.27
CA ASN A 119 -3.60 -0.48 -26.55
C ASN A 119 -3.76 -0.41 -25.02
N TYR A 120 -4.91 0.03 -24.52
CA TYR A 120 -5.12 0.26 -23.10
C TYR A 120 -6.57 0.01 -22.69
N SER A 121 -6.77 -0.21 -21.39
CA SER A 121 -8.08 -0.33 -20.76
C SER A 121 -8.35 0.85 -19.83
N VAL A 122 -9.61 1.26 -19.74
CA VAL A 122 -10.10 2.29 -18.82
C VAL A 122 -11.16 1.68 -17.93
N VAL A 123 -10.98 1.81 -16.63
CA VAL A 123 -11.92 1.35 -15.60
C VAL A 123 -12.53 2.57 -14.94
N GLU A 124 -13.84 2.77 -15.04
CA GLU A 124 -14.57 3.79 -14.25
C GLU A 124 -15.07 3.20 -12.95
N LEU A 125 -14.87 3.95 -11.85
CA LEU A 125 -15.24 3.54 -10.50
C LEU A 125 -16.05 4.66 -9.85
N PRO A 126 -17.38 4.73 -10.06
CA PRO A 126 -18.17 5.88 -9.62
C PRO A 126 -18.24 5.99 -8.09
N ASN A 127 -18.37 4.86 -7.39
CA ASN A 127 -18.72 4.81 -5.97
C ASN A 127 -17.52 4.63 -5.02
N ILE A 128 -16.32 4.42 -5.56
CA ILE A 128 -15.14 4.12 -4.76
C ILE A 128 -14.67 5.32 -3.91
N GLY A 129 -14.28 5.04 -2.67
CA GLY A 129 -13.68 6.01 -1.76
C GLY A 129 -12.21 6.32 -2.09
N PHE A 130 -11.64 7.34 -1.45
CA PHE A 130 -10.25 7.76 -1.73
C PHE A 130 -9.22 6.68 -1.36
N PHE A 131 -9.42 5.96 -0.25
CA PHE A 131 -8.57 4.83 0.14
C PHE A 131 -8.66 3.69 -0.88
N GLY A 132 -9.88 3.15 -1.07
CA GLY A 132 -10.09 2.01 -1.97
C GLY A 132 -9.61 2.30 -3.40
N TYR A 133 -9.77 3.53 -3.86
CA TYR A 133 -9.27 3.97 -5.15
C TYR A 133 -7.75 3.83 -5.28
N ASN A 134 -6.99 4.41 -4.35
CA ASN A 134 -5.54 4.35 -4.41
C ASN A 134 -5.02 2.92 -4.13
N LEU A 135 -5.71 2.18 -3.25
CA LEU A 135 -5.40 0.77 -3.01
C LEU A 135 -5.57 -0.05 -4.28
N LEU A 136 -6.66 0.15 -5.03
CA LEU A 136 -6.89 -0.57 -6.27
C LEU A 136 -5.85 -0.23 -7.34
N VAL A 137 -5.43 1.03 -7.45
CA VAL A 137 -4.31 1.41 -8.33
C VAL A 137 -3.04 0.66 -7.95
N GLN A 138 -2.71 0.61 -6.65
CA GLN A 138 -1.54 -0.11 -6.16
C GLN A 138 -1.63 -1.62 -6.37
N TRP A 139 -2.78 -2.21 -6.08
CA TRP A 139 -3.08 -3.63 -6.29
C TRP A 139 -2.84 -4.03 -7.74
N LEU A 140 -3.48 -3.32 -8.67
CA LEU A 140 -3.35 -3.59 -10.10
C LEU A 140 -1.92 -3.38 -10.60
N THR A 141 -1.20 -2.40 -10.06
CA THR A 141 0.24 -2.21 -10.37
C THR A 141 1.04 -3.45 -9.99
N ASN A 142 0.77 -4.02 -8.81
CA ASN A 142 1.49 -5.18 -8.28
C ASN A 142 1.15 -6.48 -9.02
N GLU A 143 -0.14 -6.74 -9.22
CA GLU A 143 -0.61 -8.01 -9.78
C GLU A 143 -0.39 -8.10 -11.30
N LEU A 144 -0.63 -7.01 -12.03
CA LEU A 144 -0.37 -6.95 -13.46
C LEU A 144 1.13 -6.76 -13.77
N LYS A 145 1.96 -6.56 -12.74
CA LYS A 145 3.41 -6.28 -12.83
C LYS A 145 3.74 -5.20 -13.86
N SER A 146 2.81 -4.27 -14.07
CA SER A 146 2.92 -3.19 -15.02
C SER A 146 3.16 -1.90 -14.27
N ASN A 147 4.22 -1.19 -14.62
CA ASN A 147 4.48 0.15 -14.12
C ASN A 147 3.56 1.22 -14.75
N GLU A 148 2.58 0.80 -15.56
CA GLU A 148 1.75 1.69 -16.37
C GLU A 148 0.27 1.60 -15.98
N VAL A 149 0.02 1.46 -14.67
CA VAL A 149 -1.30 1.63 -14.07
C VAL A 149 -1.37 3.02 -13.46
N TYR A 150 -2.31 3.82 -13.95
CA TYR A 150 -2.50 5.20 -13.53
C TYR A 150 -3.92 5.40 -13.03
N GLY A 151 -4.08 5.85 -11.79
CA GLY A 151 -5.34 6.42 -11.34
C GLY A 151 -5.50 7.82 -11.93
N PHE A 152 -6.56 8.10 -12.69
CA PHE A 152 -6.97 9.45 -13.06
C PHE A 152 -8.25 9.90 -12.33
N SER A 153 -8.23 11.08 -11.73
CA SER A 153 -9.39 11.64 -11.02
C SER A 153 -9.65 13.09 -11.40
N SER A 154 -10.90 13.44 -11.72
CA SER A 154 -11.30 14.79 -12.14
C SER A 154 -12.66 15.23 -11.60
N ASN A 155 -12.75 16.48 -11.14
CA ASN A 155 -14.03 17.17 -10.89
C ASN A 155 -14.22 18.40 -11.81
N GLY A 156 -13.51 18.44 -12.94
CA GLY A 156 -13.48 19.56 -13.88
C GLY A 156 -12.49 20.67 -13.50
N ARG A 157 -12.48 21.12 -12.23
CA ARG A 157 -11.55 22.17 -11.76
C ARG A 157 -10.20 21.63 -11.32
N THR A 158 -10.21 20.55 -10.57
CA THR A 158 -9.02 19.83 -10.13
C THR A 158 -8.99 18.50 -10.85
N ARG A 159 -7.85 18.24 -11.47
CA ARG A 159 -7.52 16.93 -12.01
C ARG A 159 -6.18 16.52 -11.43
N PHE A 160 -6.02 15.24 -11.23
CA PHE A 160 -4.74 14.68 -10.86
C PHE A 160 -4.69 13.24 -11.32
N PHE A 161 -3.46 12.74 -11.42
CA PHE A 161 -3.26 11.31 -11.55
C PHE A 161 -2.39 10.79 -10.41
N THR A 162 -2.54 9.51 -10.09
CA THR A 162 -1.77 8.77 -9.10
C THR A 162 -1.16 7.53 -9.72
N GLN A 163 -0.01 7.15 -9.21
CA GLN A 163 0.67 5.90 -9.52
C GLN A 163 1.34 5.37 -8.25
N ASN A 164 1.61 4.08 -8.22
CA ASN A 164 2.43 3.48 -7.16
C ASN A 164 3.84 4.11 -7.19
N ASP A 165 4.40 4.44 -6.03
CA ASP A 165 5.79 4.86 -5.95
C ASP A 165 6.70 3.64 -5.71
N PRO A 166 7.56 3.24 -6.65
CA PRO A 166 8.43 2.08 -6.46
C PRO A 166 9.44 2.25 -5.32
N ASN A 167 9.62 3.48 -4.80
CA ASN A 167 10.54 3.80 -3.71
C ASN A 167 9.93 3.65 -2.31
N GLY A 168 8.66 3.23 -2.20
CA GLY A 168 8.00 2.98 -0.92
C GLY A 168 6.97 1.87 -1.03
N ASP A 169 6.92 0.99 -0.03
CA ASP A 169 6.05 -0.19 -0.07
C ASP A 169 4.55 0.14 -0.15
N ASN A 170 4.16 1.28 0.41
CA ASN A 170 2.76 1.71 0.57
C ASN A 170 2.60 3.18 0.19
N ASN A 171 3.50 3.69 -0.65
CA ASN A 171 3.51 5.08 -1.05
C ASN A 171 2.94 5.22 -2.44
N MET A 172 2.04 6.19 -2.61
CA MET A 172 1.59 6.64 -3.91
C MET A 172 2.23 7.99 -4.19
N LYS A 173 2.43 8.29 -5.48
CA LYS A 173 2.79 9.63 -5.94
C LYS A 173 1.91 10.04 -7.10
N GLY A 174 1.70 11.33 -7.26
CA GLY A 174 0.98 11.86 -8.41
C GLY A 174 1.31 13.29 -8.78
N LEU A 175 0.76 13.73 -9.91
CA LEU A 175 0.79 15.12 -10.37
C LEU A 175 -0.62 15.68 -10.47
N THR A 176 -0.80 16.94 -10.07
CA THR A 176 -2.01 17.69 -10.37
C THR A 176 -1.98 18.26 -11.80
N ASN A 177 -3.13 18.71 -12.30
CA ASN A 177 -3.28 19.47 -13.55
C ASN A 177 -2.53 20.82 -13.60
N THR A 178 -1.79 21.17 -12.54
CA THR A 178 -0.91 22.35 -12.49
C THR A 178 0.55 21.94 -12.40
N GLY A 179 0.88 20.67 -12.67
CA GLY A 179 2.23 20.11 -12.55
C GLY A 179 2.75 20.01 -11.12
N LYS A 180 1.91 20.20 -10.09
CA LYS A 180 2.37 20.08 -8.69
C LYS A 180 2.40 18.63 -8.29
N ALA A 181 3.55 18.16 -7.85
CA ALA A 181 3.71 16.82 -7.33
C ALA A 181 3.14 16.67 -5.92
N PHE A 182 2.63 15.48 -5.66
CA PHE A 182 2.16 15.06 -4.36
C PHE A 182 2.50 13.59 -4.10
N TRP A 183 2.43 13.23 -2.83
CA TRP A 183 2.52 11.85 -2.38
C TRP A 183 1.37 11.52 -1.43
N LEU A 184 1.10 10.24 -1.24
CA LEU A 184 0.16 9.70 -0.27
C LEU A 184 0.83 8.53 0.42
N ASP A 185 0.68 8.44 1.75
CA ASP A 185 1.00 7.23 2.51
C ASP A 185 -0.27 6.44 2.75
N MET A 186 -0.34 5.22 2.23
CA MET A 186 -1.54 4.38 2.37
C MET A 186 -1.85 4.01 3.83
N TYR A 187 -0.89 4.11 4.77
CA TYR A 187 -1.14 3.90 6.20
C TYR A 187 -1.57 5.17 6.92
N GLU A 188 -0.94 6.31 6.63
CA GLU A 188 -1.17 7.54 7.42
C GLU A 188 -2.29 8.43 6.87
N ASP A 189 -2.51 8.47 5.55
CA ASP A 189 -3.31 9.52 4.92
C ASP A 189 -4.78 9.18 4.74
N LEU A 190 -5.15 7.95 5.05
CA LEU A 190 -6.44 7.42 4.66
C LEU A 190 -7.43 7.27 5.81
N ASP A 191 -6.95 7.46 7.04
CA ASP A 191 -7.82 7.69 8.18
C ASP A 191 -8.31 9.15 8.16
N GLN A 192 -9.43 9.35 7.45
CA GLN A 192 -10.37 10.48 7.55
C GLN A 192 -10.00 11.83 6.91
N LYS A 193 -8.80 12.01 6.32
CA LYS A 193 -8.41 13.32 5.78
C LYS A 193 -8.08 13.26 4.29
N GLN A 194 -9.10 13.48 3.45
CA GLN A 194 -8.96 13.53 1.98
C GLN A 194 -8.16 14.79 1.56
N PHE A 195 -6.84 14.70 1.47
CA PHE A 195 -5.98 15.76 0.94
C PHE A 195 -4.78 15.19 0.17
N LEU A 196 -4.19 16.02 -0.69
CA LEU A 196 -2.92 15.72 -1.35
C LEU A 196 -1.78 16.37 -0.58
N ARG A 197 -0.74 15.61 -0.21
CA ARG A 197 0.51 16.14 0.39
C ARG A 197 1.41 16.64 -0.73
N LEU A 198 1.38 17.95 -0.99
CA LEU A 198 2.18 18.56 -2.05
C LEU A 198 3.65 18.63 -1.64
N ASN A 199 4.53 18.24 -2.56
CA ASN A 199 5.97 18.35 -2.44
C ASN A 199 6.57 18.47 -3.85
N ASN A 200 7.32 19.55 -4.11
CA ASN A 200 7.94 19.80 -5.41
C ASN A 200 9.26 19.02 -5.63
N ASP A 201 9.79 18.39 -4.60
CA ASP A 201 11.04 17.60 -4.65
C ASP A 201 10.80 16.16 -5.11
N ILE A 202 9.55 15.80 -5.44
CA ILE A 202 9.21 14.48 -5.96
C ILE A 202 9.47 14.47 -7.46
N GLU A 203 10.39 13.62 -7.89
CA GLU A 203 10.72 13.41 -9.29
C GLU A 203 9.73 12.45 -9.98
N PHE A 204 9.37 12.80 -11.21
CA PHE A 204 8.51 12.02 -12.10
C PHE A 204 9.22 11.80 -13.43
N ASP A 205 9.54 10.54 -13.73
CA ASP A 205 10.03 10.09 -15.03
C ASP A 205 8.86 9.66 -15.93
N THR A 206 7.85 10.52 -16.07
CA THR A 206 6.73 10.26 -16.99
C THR A 206 6.38 11.50 -17.79
N GLU A 207 6.18 11.31 -19.10
CA GLU A 207 5.66 12.35 -19.98
C GLU A 207 4.14 12.51 -19.84
N LEU A 208 3.48 11.59 -19.12
CA LEU A 208 2.04 11.63 -18.92
C LEU A 208 1.63 12.77 -17.99
N THR A 209 0.63 13.51 -18.46
CA THR A 209 -0.02 14.57 -17.70
C THR A 209 -1.46 14.17 -17.36
N ALA A 210 -2.07 14.91 -16.45
CA ALA A 210 -3.50 14.73 -16.16
C ALA A 210 -4.36 14.99 -17.42
N GLU A 211 -3.92 15.90 -18.29
CA GLU A 211 -4.54 16.20 -19.57
C GLU A 211 -4.41 15.04 -20.56
N SER A 212 -3.23 14.42 -20.65
CA SER A 212 -2.99 13.25 -21.50
C SER A 212 -3.90 12.09 -21.10
N LEU A 213 -4.01 11.81 -19.79
CA LEU A 213 -4.88 10.76 -19.26
C LEU A 213 -6.37 11.08 -19.46
N GLU A 214 -6.78 12.34 -19.33
CA GLU A 214 -8.15 12.75 -19.64
C GLU A 214 -8.50 12.48 -21.11
N LEU A 215 -7.57 12.74 -22.03
CA LEU A 215 -7.77 12.46 -23.45
C LEU A 215 -7.87 10.94 -23.71
N MET A 216 -7.02 10.13 -23.07
CA MET A 216 -7.12 8.67 -23.17
C MET A 216 -8.47 8.14 -22.69
N VAL A 217 -8.98 8.65 -21.57
CA VAL A 217 -10.31 8.30 -21.05
C VAL A 217 -11.40 8.69 -22.05
N LYS A 218 -11.37 9.91 -22.59
CA LYS A 218 -12.35 10.37 -23.59
C LYS A 218 -12.33 9.59 -24.89
N ASN A 219 -11.17 9.08 -25.31
CA ASN A 219 -11.06 8.31 -26.54
C ASN A 219 -11.54 6.86 -26.38
N ALA A 220 -11.58 6.34 -25.15
CA ALA A 220 -12.02 4.97 -24.88
C ALA A 220 -13.53 4.84 -24.64
N ILE A 221 -14.18 5.91 -24.18
CA ILE A 221 -15.62 5.98 -23.85
C ILE A 221 -16.40 6.55 -25.04
#